data_AF-A0A354BLE8-F1
#
_entry.id   AF-A0A354BLE8-F1
#
_cell.length_a   1.000
_cell.length_b   1.000
_cell.length_c   1.000
_cell.angle_alpha   90.00
_cell.angle_beta   90.00
_cell.angle_gamma   90.00
#
_symmetry.space_group_name_H-M   'P 1'
#
loop_
_entity.id
_entity.type
_entity.pdbx_description
1 polymer ?
#
loop_
_entity_poly.entity_id
_entity_poly.type
_entity_poly.pdbx_seq_one_letter_code
_entity_poly.pdbx_strand_id
1 'polypeptide(L)'
;MSTAELVQIDGLAPITKEDRKKSKIMLLFPPEWVPTAPYLALPSLTAVLREAGHTVIQRDINIGMWDHFFSMEFLIWVKARLGMQLKGLQENEKAGALTEREMNQLAVVEPAYELDVFDLADRAEDAKQIVRGDRFYNAELLEGALNTFRETMAYISSAYYPASLVFYPMESNLGYRPGVSKEVFACLGDEQVNVYRDLCNQLVLPEVSKEQPDV
;
A
#
# COMPACT_ATOMS: atom_id res chain seq x y z
N MET A 1 41.86 31.29 26.51
CA MET A 1 41.09 30.52 25.52
C MET A 1 40.23 29.55 26.30
N SER A 2 38.90 29.64 26.15
CA SER A 2 37.95 28.73 26.80
C SER A 2 37.94 27.42 26.01
N THR A 3 38.43 26.35 26.63
CA THR A 3 38.24 24.98 26.15
C THR A 3 36.80 24.60 26.46
N ALA A 4 35.95 24.55 25.44
CA ALA A 4 34.61 23.98 25.57
C ALA A 4 34.76 22.49 25.90
N GLU A 5 34.48 22.12 27.15
CA GLU A 5 34.39 20.71 27.56
C GLU A 5 33.23 20.05 26.80
N LEU A 6 33.55 19.03 26.02
CA LEU A 6 32.55 18.17 25.39
C LEU A 6 31.75 17.47 26.49
N VAL A 7 30.41 17.52 26.39
CA VAL A 7 29.53 16.77 27.29
C VAL A 7 29.77 15.28 27.06
N GLN A 8 30.46 14.62 28.00
CA GLN A 8 30.48 13.16 28.07
C GLN A 8 29.11 12.69 28.56
N ILE A 9 28.39 11.98 27.70
CA ILE A 9 27.22 11.23 28.13
C ILE A 9 27.75 9.89 28.66
N ASP A 10 27.69 9.72 29.99
CA ASP A 10 27.95 8.42 30.60
C ASP A 10 26.96 7.39 30.03
N GLY A 11 27.49 6.30 29.49
CA GLY A 11 26.67 5.23 28.94
C GLY A 11 25.80 4.61 30.03
N LEU A 12 24.56 4.25 29.68
CA LEU A 12 23.69 3.50 30.58
C LEU A 12 24.37 2.17 30.95
N ALA A 13 24.30 1.79 32.23
CA ALA A 13 24.80 0.49 32.67
C ALA A 13 24.10 -0.63 31.86
N PRO A 14 24.85 -1.59 31.29
CA PRO A 14 24.25 -2.66 30.49
C PRO A 14 23.26 -3.47 31.32
N ILE A 15 22.03 -3.62 30.82
CA ILE A 15 21.04 -4.51 31.42
C ILE A 15 21.55 -5.96 31.30
N THR A 16 21.53 -6.69 32.41
CA THR A 16 21.88 -8.12 32.45
C THR A 16 20.96 -8.91 31.52
N LYS A 17 21.36 -10.10 31.06
CA LYS A 17 20.52 -10.87 30.13
C LYS A 17 19.22 -11.33 30.79
N GLU A 18 19.26 -11.57 32.09
CA GLU A 18 18.17 -12.03 32.93
C GLU A 18 17.10 -10.96 33.11
N ASP A 19 17.50 -9.68 33.18
CA ASP A 19 16.61 -8.55 33.40
C ASP A 19 16.01 -7.96 32.11
N ARG A 20 16.39 -8.49 30.93
CA ARG A 20 15.85 -8.00 29.64
C ARG A 20 14.39 -8.41 29.49
N LYS A 21 13.52 -7.41 29.28
CA LYS A 21 12.14 -7.66 28.85
C LYS A 21 12.15 -8.46 27.55
N LYS A 22 11.41 -9.56 27.52
CA LYS A 22 11.09 -10.29 26.29
C LYS A 22 9.75 -9.79 25.77
N SER A 23 9.66 -9.57 24.47
CA SER A 23 8.47 -9.07 23.79
C SER A 23 8.26 -9.84 22.50
N LYS A 24 7.00 -9.96 22.07
CA LYS A 24 6.60 -10.29 20.71
C LYS A 24 6.54 -8.98 19.91
N ILE A 25 7.42 -8.83 18.94
CA ILE A 25 7.59 -7.61 18.14
C ILE A 25 7.15 -7.89 16.71
N MET A 26 6.33 -7.01 16.14
CA MET A 26 5.97 -7.06 14.72
C MET A 26 6.59 -5.90 13.97
N LEU A 27 7.48 -6.21 13.02
CA LEU A 27 8.10 -5.23 12.14
C LEU A 27 7.33 -5.18 10.82
N LEU A 28 6.80 -4.00 10.50
CA LEU A 28 6.07 -3.73 9.26
C LEU A 28 6.94 -2.91 8.31
N PHE A 29 7.15 -3.40 7.10
CA PHE A 29 7.69 -2.58 6.01
C PHE A 29 6.52 -1.94 5.25
N PRO A 30 6.42 -0.59 5.23
CA PRO A 30 5.23 0.08 4.72
C PRO A 30 5.21 0.18 3.17
N PRO A 31 4.03 0.26 2.54
CA PRO A 31 3.89 0.69 1.15
C PRO A 31 4.04 2.22 1.01
N GLU A 32 4.20 2.77 -0.20
CA GLU A 32 4.37 2.10 -1.49
C GLU A 32 5.83 2.15 -1.94
N TRP A 33 6.35 1.02 -2.39
CA TRP A 33 7.67 0.87 -2.98
C TRP A 33 7.62 -0.09 -4.18
N VAL A 34 8.45 0.18 -5.18
CA VAL A 34 8.65 -0.76 -6.29
C VAL A 34 9.42 -1.98 -5.77
N PRO A 35 8.95 -3.22 -5.98
CA PRO A 35 9.62 -4.42 -5.48
C PRO A 35 10.80 -4.83 -6.37
N THR A 36 11.73 -3.91 -6.66
CA THR A 36 12.93 -4.19 -7.48
C THR A 36 14.12 -4.72 -6.68
N ALA A 37 14.13 -4.49 -5.36
CA ALA A 37 15.18 -4.97 -4.47
C ALA A 37 14.65 -5.24 -3.07
N PRO A 38 15.23 -6.22 -2.34
CA PRO A 38 14.85 -6.49 -0.96
C PRO A 38 15.35 -5.40 -0.01
N TYR A 39 14.49 -4.97 0.91
CA TYR A 39 14.88 -4.03 1.97
C TYR A 39 15.53 -4.75 3.14
N LEU A 40 16.80 -4.45 3.40
CA LEU A 40 17.60 -5.14 4.42
C LEU A 40 17.37 -4.64 5.86
N ALA A 41 16.63 -3.55 6.04
CA ALA A 41 16.39 -2.96 7.37
C ALA A 41 15.67 -3.95 8.32
N LEU A 42 14.59 -4.58 7.86
CA LEU A 42 13.81 -5.52 8.67
C LEU A 42 14.60 -6.80 9.02
N PRO A 43 15.28 -7.47 8.08
CA PRO A 43 16.15 -8.61 8.42
C PRO A 43 17.27 -8.24 9.40
N SER A 44 17.88 -7.06 9.22
CA SER A 44 18.97 -6.59 10.10
C SER A 44 18.48 -6.34 11.52
N LEU A 45 17.36 -5.62 11.67
CA LEU A 45 16.75 -5.37 12.99
C LEU A 45 16.25 -6.67 13.63
N THR A 46 15.72 -7.58 12.83
CA THR A 46 15.27 -8.90 13.30
C THR A 46 16.41 -9.71 13.91
N ALA A 47 17.59 -9.72 13.28
CA ALA A 47 18.75 -10.43 13.82
C ALA A 47 19.12 -9.93 15.22
N VAL A 48 19.24 -8.60 15.38
CA VAL A 48 19.59 -7.96 16.66
C VAL A 48 18.52 -8.20 17.73
N LEU A 49 17.24 -8.04 17.40
CA LEU A 49 16.13 -8.23 18.34
C LEU A 49 16.00 -9.69 18.79
N ARG A 50 16.20 -10.65 17.87
CA ARG A 50 16.19 -12.07 18.23
C ARG A 50 17.38 -12.45 19.10
N GLU A 51 18.58 -11.92 18.82
CA GLU A 51 19.76 -12.10 19.68
C GLU A 51 19.53 -11.55 21.09
N ALA A 52 18.79 -10.43 21.21
CA ALA A 52 18.37 -9.86 22.48
C ALA A 52 17.28 -10.67 23.21
N GLY A 53 16.73 -11.72 22.60
CA GLY A 53 15.76 -12.63 23.21
C GLY A 53 14.29 -12.31 22.92
N HIS A 54 14.00 -11.41 21.98
CA HIS A 54 12.63 -11.10 21.54
C HIS A 54 12.12 -12.12 20.52
N THR A 55 10.80 -12.31 20.48
CA THR A 55 10.12 -12.98 19.35
C THR A 55 9.84 -11.92 18.30
N VAL A 56 10.26 -12.14 17.05
CA VAL A 56 10.11 -11.13 15.98
C VAL A 56 9.39 -11.71 14.78
N ILE A 57 8.32 -11.03 14.38
CA ILE A 57 7.55 -11.25 13.17
C ILE A 57 7.90 -10.15 12.18
N GLN A 58 8.22 -10.52 10.95
CA GLN A 58 8.39 -9.56 9.85
C GLN A 58 7.17 -9.67 8.94
N ARG A 59 6.64 -8.51 8.52
CA ARG A 59 5.67 -8.40 7.44
C ARG A 59 6.09 -7.31 6.47
N ASP A 60 6.22 -7.70 5.22
CA ASP A 60 6.38 -6.78 4.11
C ASP A 60 4.97 -6.40 3.60
N ILE A 61 4.43 -5.29 4.11
CA ILE A 61 3.12 -4.80 3.70
C ILE A 61 3.16 -4.28 2.27
N ASN A 62 4.32 -3.86 1.77
CA ASN A 62 4.47 -3.43 0.39
C ASN A 62 4.25 -4.59 -0.60
N ILE A 63 4.92 -5.73 -0.41
CA ILE A 63 4.68 -6.91 -1.26
C ILE A 63 3.25 -7.43 -1.05
N GLY A 64 2.76 -7.46 0.19
CA GLY A 64 1.38 -7.85 0.48
C GLY A 64 0.35 -6.97 -0.21
N MET A 65 0.60 -5.66 -0.31
CA MET A 65 -0.23 -4.72 -1.07
C MET A 65 -0.26 -5.07 -2.55
N TRP A 66 0.90 -5.33 -3.17
CA TRP A 66 0.94 -5.71 -4.58
C TRP A 66 0.20 -7.01 -4.86
N ASP A 67 0.39 -8.01 -4.00
CA ASP A 67 -0.36 -9.27 -4.10
C ASP A 67 -1.87 -9.07 -4.02
N HIS A 68 -2.28 -8.24 -3.07
CA HIS A 68 -3.68 -7.90 -2.82
C HIS A 68 -4.29 -7.10 -3.97
N PHE A 69 -3.64 -6.02 -4.40
CA PHE A 69 -4.11 -5.14 -5.48
C PHE A 69 -4.28 -5.87 -6.80
N PHE A 70 -3.40 -6.83 -7.08
CA PHE A 70 -3.43 -7.64 -8.30
C PHE A 70 -4.19 -8.96 -8.12
N SER A 71 -5.01 -9.07 -7.07
CA SER A 71 -5.86 -10.24 -6.85
C SER A 71 -7.25 -10.07 -7.47
N MET A 72 -7.83 -11.19 -7.90
CA MET A 72 -9.22 -11.27 -8.34
C MET A 72 -10.19 -10.69 -7.29
N GLU A 73 -10.01 -11.07 -6.02
CA GLU A 73 -10.87 -10.63 -4.92
C GLU A 73 -10.90 -9.10 -4.79
N PHE A 74 -9.73 -8.47 -4.79
CA PHE A 74 -9.64 -7.02 -4.65
C PHE A 74 -10.19 -6.29 -5.88
N LEU A 75 -9.92 -6.78 -7.09
CA LEU A 75 -10.43 -6.13 -8.30
C LEU A 75 -11.96 -6.24 -8.42
N ILE A 76 -12.56 -7.35 -7.99
CA ILE A 76 -14.02 -7.46 -7.85
C ILE A 76 -14.55 -6.45 -6.82
N TRP A 77 -13.85 -6.30 -5.69
CA TRP A 77 -14.20 -5.31 -4.67
C TRP A 77 -14.13 -3.87 -5.22
N VAL A 78 -13.10 -3.55 -6.01
CA VAL A 78 -12.97 -2.27 -6.73
C VAL A 78 -14.12 -2.07 -7.71
N LYS A 79 -14.52 -3.09 -8.47
CA LYS A 79 -15.70 -3.01 -9.37
C LYS A 79 -16.99 -2.71 -8.60
N ALA A 80 -17.18 -3.33 -7.44
CA ALA A 80 -18.34 -3.06 -6.59
C ALA A 80 -18.35 -1.61 -6.11
N ARG A 81 -17.19 -1.09 -5.69
CA ARG A 81 -17.01 0.32 -5.31
C ARG A 81 -17.33 1.26 -6.48
N LEU A 82 -16.82 0.99 -7.68
CA LEU A 82 -17.15 1.75 -8.90
C LEU A 82 -18.65 1.77 -9.17
N GLY A 83 -19.33 0.62 -9.04
CA GLY A 83 -20.79 0.53 -9.24
C GLY A 83 -21.58 1.39 -8.24
N MET A 84 -21.14 1.44 -6.98
CA MET A 84 -21.76 2.32 -5.97
C MET A 84 -21.58 3.80 -6.30
N GLN A 85 -20.38 4.19 -6.74
CA GLN A 85 -20.09 5.57 -7.17
C GLN A 85 -20.90 5.95 -8.41
N LEU A 86 -20.89 5.09 -9.44
CA LEU A 86 -21.59 5.33 -10.69
C LEU A 86 -23.09 5.54 -10.47
N LYS A 87 -23.71 4.71 -9.63
CA LYS A 87 -25.12 4.86 -9.28
C LYS A 87 -25.42 6.25 -8.70
N GLY A 88 -24.64 6.70 -7.71
CA GLY A 88 -24.83 8.01 -7.08
C GLY A 88 -24.62 9.16 -8.08
N LEU A 89 -23.60 9.06 -8.95
CA LEU A 89 -23.32 10.06 -9.98
C LEU A 89 -24.45 10.15 -11.02
N GLN A 90 -24.97 9.01 -11.49
CA GLN A 90 -26.08 8.96 -12.45
C GLN A 90 -27.41 9.46 -11.84
N GLU A 91 -27.63 9.26 -10.54
CA GLU A 91 -28.78 9.84 -9.83
C GLU A 91 -28.68 11.38 -9.79
N ASN A 92 -27.49 11.91 -9.47
CA ASN A 92 -27.24 13.36 -9.49
C ASN A 92 -27.33 13.96 -10.90
N GLU A 93 -26.88 13.22 -11.93
CA GLU A 93 -27.00 13.63 -13.34
C GLU A 93 -28.46 13.77 -13.76
N LYS A 94 -29.28 12.75 -13.49
CA LYS A 94 -30.72 12.76 -13.80
C LYS A 94 -31.46 13.88 -13.07
N ALA A 95 -30.99 14.26 -11.88
CA ALA A 95 -31.51 15.39 -11.11
C ALA A 95 -31.01 16.76 -11.62
N GLY A 96 -30.08 16.81 -12.57
CA GLY A 96 -29.46 18.05 -13.04
C GLY A 96 -28.59 18.73 -11.98
N ALA A 97 -28.06 17.96 -11.03
CA ALA A 97 -27.35 18.44 -9.84
C ALA A 97 -25.85 18.10 -9.81
N LEU A 98 -25.29 17.60 -10.91
CA LEU A 98 -23.85 17.30 -10.99
C LEU A 98 -23.01 18.56 -10.83
N THR A 99 -22.07 18.51 -9.89
CA THR A 99 -20.97 19.47 -9.80
C THR A 99 -19.92 19.18 -10.88
N GLU A 100 -19.08 20.17 -11.21
CA GLU A 100 -17.95 19.98 -12.14
C GLU A 100 -17.02 18.83 -11.70
N ARG A 101 -16.79 18.69 -10.38
CA ARG A 101 -16.00 17.61 -9.81
C ARG A 101 -16.65 16.24 -10.08
N GLU A 102 -17.96 16.13 -9.89
CA GLU A 102 -18.69 14.88 -10.13
C GLU A 102 -18.80 14.55 -11.61
N MET A 103 -18.90 15.56 -12.50
CA MET A 103 -18.81 15.34 -13.95
C MET A 103 -17.46 14.72 -14.34
N ASN A 104 -16.36 15.27 -13.81
CA ASN A 104 -15.03 14.72 -14.05
C ASN A 104 -14.87 13.31 -13.46
N GLN A 105 -15.45 13.06 -12.28
CA GLN A 105 -15.44 11.73 -11.68
C GLN A 105 -16.26 10.72 -12.51
N LEU A 106 -17.44 11.12 -12.99
CA LEU A 106 -18.29 10.28 -13.84
C LEU A 106 -17.57 9.88 -15.13
N ALA A 107 -16.87 10.83 -15.77
CA ALA A 107 -16.08 10.58 -16.98
C ALA A 107 -14.94 9.55 -16.78
N VAL A 108 -14.51 9.32 -15.54
CA VAL A 108 -13.47 8.33 -15.19
C VAL A 108 -14.11 7.01 -14.73
N VAL A 109 -15.13 7.08 -13.88
CA VAL A 109 -15.77 5.91 -13.26
C VAL A 109 -16.59 5.11 -14.28
N GLU A 110 -17.31 5.78 -15.18
CA GLU A 110 -18.18 5.12 -16.16
C GLU A 110 -17.41 4.17 -17.11
N PRO A 111 -16.36 4.61 -17.83
CA PRO A 111 -15.60 3.70 -18.69
C PRO A 111 -14.87 2.61 -17.90
N ALA A 112 -14.41 2.90 -16.68
CA ALA A 112 -13.78 1.90 -15.85
C ALA A 112 -14.77 0.81 -15.40
N TYR A 113 -16.01 1.17 -15.07
CA TYR A 113 -17.02 0.20 -14.66
C TYR A 113 -17.35 -0.82 -15.77
N GLU A 114 -17.34 -0.38 -17.03
CA GLU A 114 -17.61 -1.22 -18.21
C GLU A 114 -16.48 -2.21 -18.54
N LEU A 115 -15.29 -2.05 -17.97
CA LEU A 115 -14.17 -2.98 -18.19
C LEU A 115 -14.51 -4.40 -17.69
N ASP A 116 -14.03 -5.40 -18.44
CA ASP A 116 -14.05 -6.79 -18.00
C ASP A 116 -13.00 -7.00 -16.89
N VAL A 117 -13.47 -6.96 -15.64
CA VAL A 117 -12.62 -7.10 -14.47
C VAL A 117 -12.05 -8.50 -14.33
N PHE A 118 -12.73 -9.53 -14.86
CA PHE A 118 -12.26 -10.91 -14.75
C PHE A 118 -11.06 -11.13 -15.67
N ASP A 119 -11.13 -10.62 -16.91
CA ASP A 119 -9.98 -10.61 -17.82
C ASP A 119 -8.78 -9.86 -17.21
N LEU A 120 -9.01 -8.64 -16.70
CA LEU A 120 -7.95 -7.86 -16.08
C LEU A 120 -7.31 -8.58 -14.89
N ALA A 121 -8.14 -9.20 -14.04
CA ALA A 121 -7.66 -9.95 -12.88
C ALA A 121 -6.87 -11.20 -13.27
N ASP A 122 -7.33 -11.97 -14.25
CA ASP A 122 -6.61 -13.15 -14.74
C ASP A 122 -5.24 -12.77 -15.32
N ARG A 123 -5.19 -11.67 -16.09
CA ARG A 123 -3.92 -11.13 -16.60
C ARG A 123 -3.02 -10.64 -15.47
N ALA A 124 -3.57 -9.97 -14.46
CA ALA A 124 -2.80 -9.47 -13.31
C ALA A 124 -2.20 -10.62 -12.47
N GLU A 125 -2.95 -11.70 -12.28
CA GLU A 125 -2.46 -12.92 -11.64
C GLU A 125 -1.36 -13.60 -12.46
N ASP A 126 -1.52 -13.73 -13.79
CA ASP A 126 -0.46 -14.27 -14.65
C ASP A 126 0.79 -13.37 -14.63
N ALA A 127 0.62 -12.05 -14.65
CA ALA A 127 1.70 -11.08 -14.53
C ALA A 127 2.48 -11.25 -13.22
N LYS A 128 1.80 -11.51 -12.09
CA LYS A 128 2.46 -11.88 -10.82
C LYS A 128 3.29 -13.16 -10.97
N GLN A 129 2.78 -14.18 -11.65
CA GLN A 129 3.53 -15.42 -11.90
C GLN A 129 4.72 -15.21 -12.83
N ILE A 130 4.61 -14.34 -13.84
CA ILE A 130 5.72 -13.99 -14.73
C ILE A 130 6.87 -13.38 -13.92
N VAL A 131 6.60 -12.36 -13.10
CA VAL A 131 7.67 -11.65 -12.38
C VAL A 131 8.28 -12.43 -11.22
N ARG A 132 7.65 -13.53 -10.80
CA ARG A 132 8.13 -14.43 -9.73
C ARG A 132 8.89 -15.64 -10.22
N GLY A 133 8.69 -16.03 -11.48
CA GLY A 133 9.22 -17.26 -12.04
C GLY A 133 10.22 -17.03 -13.16
N ASP A 134 10.64 -18.12 -13.79
CA ASP A 134 11.65 -18.08 -14.86
C ASP A 134 11.21 -17.28 -16.10
N ARG A 135 9.88 -17.10 -16.30
CA ARG A 135 9.33 -16.25 -17.36
C ARG A 135 9.78 -14.78 -17.25
N PHE A 136 10.20 -14.33 -16.07
CA PHE A 136 10.78 -13.00 -15.84
C PHE A 136 11.93 -12.68 -16.81
N TYR A 137 12.74 -13.68 -17.18
CA TYR A 137 13.91 -13.48 -18.03
C TYR A 137 13.56 -13.33 -19.52
N ASN A 138 12.29 -13.50 -19.91
CA ASN A 138 11.81 -13.17 -21.24
C ASN A 138 11.35 -11.71 -21.27
N ALA A 139 12.04 -10.87 -22.06
CA ALA A 139 11.79 -9.44 -22.12
C ALA A 139 10.36 -9.07 -22.56
N GLU A 140 9.79 -9.79 -23.53
CA GLU A 140 8.43 -9.52 -24.04
C GLU A 140 7.37 -9.87 -22.98
N LEU A 141 7.53 -11.01 -22.30
CA LEU A 141 6.63 -11.41 -21.21
C LEU A 141 6.73 -10.44 -20.03
N LEU A 142 7.94 -10.01 -19.68
CA LEU A 142 8.15 -9.03 -18.62
C LEU A 142 7.50 -7.68 -18.97
N GLU A 143 7.70 -7.18 -20.18
CA GLU A 143 7.06 -5.93 -20.63
C GLU A 143 5.54 -6.01 -20.56
N GLY A 144 4.95 -7.13 -21.03
CA GLY A 144 3.51 -7.39 -20.93
C GLY A 144 3.01 -7.42 -19.48
N ALA A 145 3.75 -8.06 -18.58
CA ALA A 145 3.43 -8.10 -17.16
C ALA A 145 3.47 -6.70 -16.51
N LEU A 146 4.50 -5.90 -16.80
CA LEU A 146 4.63 -4.53 -16.29
C LEU A 146 3.51 -3.62 -16.82
N ASN A 147 3.10 -3.77 -18.08
CA ASN A 147 1.97 -3.05 -18.65
C ASN A 147 0.64 -3.45 -18.01
N THR A 148 0.46 -4.75 -17.73
CA THR A 148 -0.72 -5.25 -17.01
C THR A 148 -0.81 -4.66 -15.60
N PHE A 149 0.31 -4.54 -14.88
CA PHE A 149 0.32 -3.86 -13.58
C PHE A 149 -0.07 -2.37 -13.68
N ARG A 150 0.39 -1.66 -14.72
CA ARG A 150 -0.02 -0.26 -14.96
C ARG A 150 -1.51 -0.13 -15.26
N GLU A 151 -2.04 -0.98 -16.13
CA GLU A 151 -3.47 -1.03 -16.43
C GLU A 151 -4.29 -1.31 -15.18
N THR A 152 -3.85 -2.28 -14.37
CA THR A 152 -4.51 -2.63 -13.12
C THR A 152 -4.50 -1.47 -12.13
N MET A 153 -3.38 -0.75 -12.02
CA MET A 153 -3.31 0.44 -11.15
C MET A 153 -4.16 1.61 -11.66
N ALA A 154 -4.25 1.81 -12.98
CA ALA A 154 -5.16 2.79 -13.57
C ALA A 154 -6.63 2.44 -13.27
N TYR A 155 -6.99 1.15 -13.36
CA TYR A 155 -8.31 0.65 -12.98
C TYR A 155 -8.60 0.92 -11.49
N ILE A 156 -7.69 0.58 -10.58
CA ILE A 156 -7.87 0.87 -9.14
C ILE A 156 -8.03 2.38 -8.93
N SER A 157 -7.17 3.19 -9.54
CA SER A 157 -7.20 4.66 -9.42
C SER A 157 -8.56 5.27 -9.80
N SER A 158 -9.26 4.70 -10.79
CA SER A 158 -10.59 5.18 -11.18
C SER A 158 -11.60 5.17 -10.02
N ALA A 159 -11.51 4.17 -9.13
CA ALA A 159 -12.37 4.04 -7.95
C ALA A 159 -11.97 4.99 -6.79
N TYR A 160 -10.78 5.59 -6.88
CA TYR A 160 -10.23 6.53 -5.90
C TYR A 160 -10.06 7.95 -6.46
N TYR A 161 -10.61 8.24 -7.64
CA TYR A 161 -10.50 9.56 -8.28
C TYR A 161 -10.86 10.70 -7.29
N PRO A 162 -10.08 11.80 -7.25
CA PRO A 162 -8.98 12.17 -8.14
C PRO A 162 -7.59 11.61 -7.75
N ALA A 163 -7.50 10.66 -6.80
CA ALA A 163 -6.22 10.00 -6.56
C ALA A 163 -5.77 9.22 -7.79
N SER A 164 -4.46 9.20 -7.99
CA SER A 164 -3.79 8.39 -9.00
C SER A 164 -2.78 7.50 -8.31
N LEU A 165 -2.87 6.20 -8.53
CA LEU A 165 -1.92 5.19 -8.07
C LEU A 165 -1.20 4.66 -9.30
N VAL A 166 0.13 4.57 -9.24
CA VAL A 166 0.94 4.30 -10.44
C VAL A 166 1.90 3.16 -10.18
N PHE A 167 1.85 2.12 -11.01
CA PHE A 167 2.91 1.11 -11.04
C PHE A 167 4.08 1.60 -11.89
N TYR A 168 5.19 1.98 -11.25
CA TYR A 168 6.50 2.35 -11.81
C TYR A 168 6.54 3.10 -13.18
N PRO A 169 7.07 4.34 -13.23
CA PRO A 169 7.68 5.11 -12.13
C PRO A 169 6.65 5.51 -11.07
N MET A 170 7.04 5.42 -9.79
CA MET A 170 6.13 5.63 -8.65
C MET A 170 5.86 7.13 -8.46
N GLU A 171 4.76 7.60 -9.03
CA GLU A 171 4.28 8.99 -8.92
C GLU A 171 2.84 9.03 -8.41
N SER A 172 2.48 8.09 -7.54
CA SER A 172 1.16 8.04 -6.90
C SER A 172 0.87 9.35 -6.15
N ASN A 173 -0.32 9.89 -6.35
CA ASN A 173 -0.75 11.18 -5.81
C ASN A 173 -2.17 11.08 -5.26
N LEU A 174 -2.32 11.28 -3.95
CA LEU A 174 -3.62 11.29 -3.27
C LEU A 174 -4.22 12.71 -3.14
N GLY A 175 -3.53 13.74 -3.64
CA GLY A 175 -3.96 15.14 -3.55
C GLY A 175 -3.56 15.87 -2.25
N TYR A 176 -2.74 15.24 -1.40
CA TYR A 176 -2.24 15.84 -0.15
C TYR A 176 -0.77 16.21 -0.24
N ARG A 177 -0.35 17.18 0.58
CA ARG A 177 1.05 17.58 0.73
C ARG A 177 1.70 16.75 1.85
N PRO A 178 2.66 15.85 1.54
CA PRO A 178 3.25 14.96 2.56
C PRO A 178 3.98 15.70 3.68
N GLY A 179 4.51 16.90 3.39
CA GLY A 179 5.19 17.75 4.37
C GLY A 179 4.27 18.51 5.32
N VAL A 180 2.94 18.40 5.20
CA VAL A 180 1.97 19.17 5.99
C VAL A 180 1.18 18.24 6.90
N SER A 181 1.55 18.18 8.18
CA SER A 181 0.95 17.24 9.15
C SER A 181 -0.57 17.31 9.21
N LYS A 182 -1.17 18.51 9.13
CA LYS A 182 -2.62 18.68 9.15
C LYS A 182 -3.32 17.94 8.00
N GLU A 183 -2.72 17.94 6.80
CA GLU A 183 -3.27 17.23 5.65
C GLU A 183 -3.06 15.73 5.76
N VAL A 184 -1.91 15.30 6.29
CA VAL A 184 -1.65 13.88 6.60
C VAL A 184 -2.66 13.35 7.62
N PHE A 185 -3.04 14.12 8.64
CA PHE A 185 -4.09 13.70 9.57
C PHE A 185 -5.48 13.71 8.91
N ALA A 186 -5.75 14.65 8.01
CA ALA A 186 -7.02 14.70 7.28
C ALA A 186 -7.23 13.48 6.38
N CYS A 187 -6.16 12.96 5.74
CA CYS A 187 -6.28 11.82 4.84
C CYS A 187 -6.71 10.52 5.54
N LEU A 188 -6.50 10.40 6.86
CA LEU A 188 -6.90 9.21 7.63
C LEU A 188 -8.41 8.97 7.60
N GLY A 189 -9.20 10.05 7.48
CA GLY A 189 -10.66 9.99 7.41
C GLY A 189 -11.23 10.06 6.00
N ASP A 190 -10.40 10.18 4.96
CA ASP A 190 -10.87 10.35 3.58
C ASP A 190 -11.13 9.00 2.92
N GLU A 191 -12.41 8.62 2.86
CA GLU A 191 -12.84 7.35 2.27
C GLU A 191 -12.86 7.37 0.74
N GLN A 192 -12.72 8.53 0.10
CA GLN A 192 -12.75 8.65 -1.36
C GLN A 192 -11.37 8.45 -1.98
N VAL A 193 -10.34 9.12 -1.48
CA VAL A 193 -9.01 9.13 -2.14
C VAL A 193 -7.97 8.25 -1.47
N ASN A 194 -8.11 7.93 -0.17
CA ASN A 194 -7.07 7.20 0.56
C ASN A 194 -7.21 5.68 0.44
N VAL A 195 -6.70 5.10 -0.65
CA VAL A 195 -6.63 3.64 -0.86
C VAL A 195 -5.94 2.89 0.28
N TYR A 196 -4.95 3.50 0.93
CA TYR A 196 -4.18 2.86 1.99
C TYR A 196 -5.00 2.66 3.27
N ARG A 197 -6.10 3.39 3.44
CA ARG A 197 -7.09 3.12 4.49
C ARG A 197 -7.73 1.76 4.29
N ASP A 198 -8.13 1.43 3.07
CA ASP A 198 -8.75 0.15 2.75
C ASP A 198 -7.73 -0.98 2.85
N LEU A 199 -6.51 -0.76 2.34
CA LEU A 199 -5.40 -1.70 2.53
C LEU A 199 -5.11 -1.97 4.02
N CYS A 200 -5.08 -0.93 4.85
CA CYS A 200 -4.87 -1.07 6.29
C CYS A 200 -5.94 -1.97 6.92
N ASN A 201 -7.21 -1.73 6.58
CA ASN A 201 -8.34 -2.50 7.09
C ASN A 201 -8.38 -3.94 6.57
N GLN A 202 -8.01 -4.16 5.30
CA GLN A 202 -8.13 -5.46 4.62
C GLN A 202 -6.90 -6.36 4.84
N LEU A 203 -5.72 -5.78 5.05
CA LEU A 203 -4.46 -6.52 5.12
C LEU A 203 -3.72 -6.33 6.46
N VAL A 204 -3.52 -5.08 6.90
CA VAL A 204 -2.64 -4.79 8.05
C VAL A 204 -3.30 -5.14 9.39
N LEU A 205 -4.50 -4.60 9.65
CA LEU A 205 -5.19 -4.82 10.91
C LEU A 205 -5.54 -6.30 11.17
N PRO A 206 -5.99 -7.09 10.17
CA PRO A 206 -6.18 -8.53 10.36
C PRO A 206 -4.90 -9.26 10.78
N GLU A 207 -3.76 -8.93 10.17
CA GLU A 207 -2.47 -9.55 10.51
C GLU A 207 -2.01 -9.15 11.91
N VAL A 208 -2.14 -7.87 12.30
CA VAL A 208 -1.82 -7.41 13.66
C VAL A 208 -2.74 -8.06 14.69
N SER A 209 -4.04 -8.17 14.40
CA SER A 209 -5.03 -8.80 15.29
C SER A 209 -4.76 -10.30 15.49
N LYS A 210 -4.38 -11.01 14.41
CA LYS A 210 -3.99 -12.42 14.43
C LYS A 210 -2.72 -12.64 15.24
N GLU A 211 -1.72 -11.77 15.09
CA GLU A 211 -0.43 -11.96 15.73
C GLU A 211 -0.39 -11.43 17.17
N GLN A 212 -1.18 -10.42 17.54
CA GLN A 212 -1.19 -9.81 18.87
C GLN A 212 0.24 -9.49 19.38
N PRO A 213 1.02 -8.67 18.65
CA PRO A 213 2.34 -8.25 19.13
C PRO A 213 2.23 -7.35 20.35
N ASP A 214 3.25 -7.36 21.21
CA ASP A 214 3.40 -6.41 22.31
C ASP A 214 3.78 -5.01 21.80
N VAL A 215 4.48 -4.96 20.66
CA VAL A 215 5.00 -3.74 19.99
C VAL A 215 4.98 -3.93 18.49
#